data_AF-A0A832MVC9-F1
#
_entry.id   AF-A0A832MVC9-F1
#
_cell.length_a   1.000
_cell.length_b   1.000
_cell.length_c   1.000
_cell.angle_alpha   90.00
_cell.angle_beta   90.00
_cell.angle_gamma   90.00
#
_symmetry.space_group_name_H-M   'P 1'
#
loop_
_entity.id
_entity.type
_entity.pdbx_description
1 polymer ?
#
loop_
_entity_poly.entity_id
_entity_poly.type
_entity_poly.pdbx_seq_one_letter_code
_entity_poly.pdbx_strand_id
1 'polypeptide(L)'
;MGRKRGRDKKEVKEERRRIEALVMEAFQHFNANELYEEKFVKYFQKRGMSRDEIDRLWVRAMNLDIIRIEAEPIWEPGKPWNILGQKTVFVLVKGEEE
;
A
#
# COMPACT_ATOMS: atom_id res chain seq x y z
N MET A 1 22.03 -20.47 -24.76
CA MET A 1 22.21 -19.71 -23.50
C MET A 1 20.83 -19.46 -22.90
N GLY A 2 20.45 -20.09 -21.78
CA GLY A 2 19.04 -20.09 -21.34
C GLY A 2 18.80 -20.33 -19.85
N ARG A 3 19.67 -19.84 -18.95
CA ARG A 3 19.60 -20.11 -17.51
C ARG A 3 19.47 -18.85 -16.61
N LYS A 4 18.97 -17.72 -17.10
CA LYS A 4 18.74 -16.52 -16.26
C LYS A 4 17.35 -16.43 -15.63
N ARG A 5 16.29 -16.87 -16.34
CA ARG A 5 14.87 -16.68 -15.94
C ARG A 5 14.45 -17.27 -14.58
N GLY A 6 15.19 -18.23 -14.02
CA GLY A 6 14.84 -18.87 -12.75
C GLY A 6 15.31 -18.10 -11.50
N ARG A 7 16.33 -17.25 -11.64
CA ARG A 7 16.90 -16.50 -10.52
C ARG A 7 16.07 -15.24 -10.24
N ASP A 8 15.67 -14.55 -11.30
CA ASP A 8 14.80 -13.35 -11.24
C ASP A 8 13.45 -13.64 -10.55
N LYS A 9 12.84 -14.81 -10.82
CA LYS A 9 11.55 -15.19 -10.18
C LYS A 9 11.67 -15.44 -8.67
N LYS A 10 12.81 -15.91 -8.18
CA LYS A 10 13.01 -16.14 -6.74
C LYS A 10 13.21 -14.83 -6.00
N GLU A 11 13.98 -13.91 -6.58
CA GLU A 11 14.23 -12.58 -6.02
C GLU A 11 12.94 -11.77 -5.92
N VAL A 12 12.10 -11.77 -6.96
CA VAL A 12 10.79 -11.11 -6.95
C VAL A 12 9.86 -11.70 -5.88
N LYS A 13 9.87 -13.03 -5.69
CA LYS A 13 9.05 -13.69 -4.66
C LYS A 13 9.50 -13.34 -3.25
N GLU A 14 10.81 -13.20 -3.02
CA GLU A 14 11.35 -12.80 -1.73
C GLU A 14 11.10 -11.31 -1.45
N GLU A 15 11.23 -10.46 -2.46
CA GLU A 15 10.86 -9.04 -2.35
C GLU A 15 9.37 -8.89 -2.03
N ARG A 16 8.48 -9.60 -2.72
CA ARG A 16 7.04 -9.59 -2.42
C ARG A 16 6.77 -9.89 -0.95
N ARG A 17 7.36 -10.95 -0.41
CA ARG A 17 7.19 -11.32 1.00
C ARG A 17 7.66 -10.26 1.97
N ARG A 18 8.79 -9.59 1.68
CA ARG A 18 9.34 -8.53 2.53
C ARG A 18 8.43 -7.30 2.54
N ILE A 19 7.97 -6.87 1.37
CA ILE A 19 7.05 -5.73 1.23
C ILE A 19 5.69 -6.06 1.86
N GLU A 20 5.18 -7.26 1.64
CA GLU A 20 3.92 -7.75 2.20
C GLU A 20 3.97 -7.74 3.73
N ALA A 21 5.04 -8.25 4.34
CA ALA A 21 5.20 -8.20 5.80
C ALA A 21 5.19 -6.76 6.35
N LEU A 22 5.96 -5.85 5.74
CA LEU A 22 6.02 -4.45 6.17
C LEU A 22 4.67 -3.75 6.07
N VAL A 23 3.98 -3.94 4.94
CA VAL A 23 2.67 -3.35 4.70
C VAL A 23 1.66 -3.95 5.68
N MET A 24 1.61 -5.28 5.82
CA MET A 24 0.70 -5.94 6.75
C MET A 24 0.89 -5.48 8.19
N GLU A 25 2.13 -5.26 8.65
CA GLU A 25 2.39 -4.68 9.99
C GLU A 25 1.70 -3.31 10.17
N ALA A 26 1.70 -2.46 9.15
CA ALA A 26 1.02 -1.17 9.20
C ALA A 26 -0.51 -1.33 9.31
N PHE A 27 -1.11 -2.20 8.48
CA PHE A 27 -2.55 -2.45 8.51
C PHE A 27 -3.00 -3.13 9.82
N GLN A 28 -2.21 -4.07 10.33
CA GLN A 28 -2.45 -4.72 11.63
C GLN A 28 -2.36 -3.74 12.79
N HIS A 29 -1.41 -2.79 12.76
CA HIS A 29 -1.29 -1.77 13.80
C HIS A 29 -2.56 -0.94 13.99
N PHE A 30 -3.30 -0.69 12.91
CA PHE A 30 -4.57 0.03 12.95
C PHE A 30 -5.80 -0.89 12.95
N ASN A 31 -5.61 -2.21 12.93
CA ASN A 31 -6.66 -3.22 12.83
C ASN A 31 -7.67 -2.94 11.71
N ALA A 32 -7.18 -2.60 10.51
CA ALA A 32 -8.00 -2.21 9.37
C ALA A 32 -7.53 -2.91 8.09
N ASN A 33 -8.44 -3.12 7.14
CA ASN A 33 -8.13 -3.60 5.78
C ASN A 33 -7.87 -2.44 4.80
N GLU A 34 -8.12 -1.20 5.24
CA GLU A 34 -7.95 0.03 4.50
C GLU A 34 -7.28 1.10 5.38
N LEU A 35 -6.42 1.91 4.78
CA LEU A 35 -5.70 2.99 5.46
C LEU A 35 -5.64 4.22 4.57
N TYR A 36 -6.07 5.36 5.11
CA TYR A 36 -5.74 6.66 4.51
C TYR A 36 -4.23 6.84 4.43
N GLU A 37 -3.76 7.48 3.35
CA GLU A 37 -2.35 7.77 3.13
C GLU A 37 -1.70 8.44 4.34
N GLU A 38 -2.39 9.39 4.99
CA GLU A 38 -1.91 10.06 6.19
C GLU A 38 -1.56 9.08 7.33
N LYS A 39 -2.39 8.06 7.56
CA LYS A 39 -2.16 7.05 8.60
C LYS A 39 -0.97 6.16 8.24
N PHE A 40 -0.91 5.74 6.98
CA PHE A 40 0.17 4.91 6.46
C PHE A 40 1.52 5.63 6.57
N VAL A 41 1.59 6.87 6.10
CA VAL A 41 2.79 7.72 6.17
C VAL A 41 3.20 7.96 7.62
N LYS A 42 2.26 8.34 8.48
CA LYS A 42 2.53 8.62 9.90
C LYS A 42 3.06 7.39 10.63
N TYR A 43 2.60 6.20 10.28
CA TYR A 43 3.11 4.94 10.86
C TYR A 43 4.59 4.72 10.53
N PHE A 44 4.95 4.81 9.25
CA PHE A 44 6.34 4.55 8.83
C PHE A 44 7.31 5.68 9.19
N GLN A 45 6.85 6.94 9.22
CA GLN A 45 7.64 8.06 9.74
C GLN A 45 8.00 7.86 11.21
N LYS A 46 7.06 7.39 12.04
CA LYS A 46 7.34 7.05 13.44
C LYS A 46 8.38 5.93 13.60
N ARG A 47 8.52 5.07 12.58
CA ARG A 47 9.55 4.02 12.52
C ARG A 47 10.88 4.51 11.92
N GLY A 48 11.00 5.80 11.62
CA GLY A 48 12.23 6.41 11.12
C GLY A 48 12.41 6.38 9.60
N MET A 49 11.38 5.99 8.82
CA MET A 49 11.46 6.11 7.36
C MET A 49 11.28 7.55 6.90
N SER A 50 12.07 7.93 5.91
CA SER A 50 11.91 9.16 5.15
C SER A 50 10.67 9.10 4.25
N ARG A 51 10.19 10.27 3.80
CA ARG A 51 9.05 10.34 2.88
C ARG A 51 9.33 9.59 1.58
N ASP A 52 10.52 9.73 1.01
CA ASP A 52 10.92 9.05 -0.23
C ASP A 52 10.94 7.52 -0.09
N GLU A 53 11.31 7.00 1.07
CA GLU A 53 11.28 5.55 1.34
C GLU A 53 9.86 5.03 1.43
N ILE A 54 8.97 5.78 2.08
CA ILE A 54 7.55 5.47 2.17
C ILE A 54 6.94 5.51 0.77
N ASP A 55 7.32 6.50 -0.05
CA ASP A 55 6.82 6.63 -1.41
C ASP A 55 7.25 5.46 -2.29
N ARG A 56 8.50 5.03 -2.17
CA ARG A 56 8.97 3.79 -2.83
C ARG A 56 8.25 2.54 -2.30
N LEU A 57 7.93 2.49 -1.01
CA LEU A 57 7.29 1.34 -0.38
C LEU A 57 5.88 1.11 -0.93
N TRP A 58 5.02 2.13 -0.92
CA TRP A 58 3.65 1.95 -1.41
C TRP A 58 3.60 1.73 -2.92
N VAL A 59 4.49 2.36 -3.70
CA VAL A 59 4.60 2.10 -5.15
C VAL A 59 4.97 0.63 -5.42
N ARG A 60 5.94 0.08 -4.68
CA ARG A 60 6.30 -1.34 -4.79
C ARG A 60 5.16 -2.25 -4.35
N ALA A 61 4.49 -1.93 -3.26
CA ALA A 61 3.37 -2.71 -2.77
C ALA A 61 2.21 -2.76 -3.78
N MET A 62 1.94 -1.65 -4.45
CA MET A 62 0.97 -1.58 -5.53
C MET A 62 1.39 -2.43 -6.74
N ASN A 63 2.64 -2.32 -7.18
CA ASN A 63 3.17 -3.10 -8.32
C ASN A 63 3.23 -4.62 -8.07
N LEU A 64 3.19 -5.03 -6.80
CA LEU A 64 3.22 -6.43 -6.36
C LEU A 64 1.83 -6.97 -6.00
N ASP A 65 0.78 -6.21 -6.28
CA ASP A 65 -0.62 -6.52 -5.96
C ASP A 65 -0.84 -6.84 -4.48
N ILE A 66 -0.11 -6.15 -3.59
CA ILE A 66 -0.29 -6.24 -2.13
C ILE A 66 -1.35 -5.24 -1.67
N ILE A 67 -1.35 -4.05 -2.27
CA ILE A 67 -2.34 -3.00 -2.00
C ILE A 67 -2.94 -2.47 -3.30
N ARG A 68 -4.16 -1.96 -3.20
CA ARG A 68 -4.81 -1.12 -4.19
C ARG A 68 -4.87 0.31 -3.66
N ILE A 69 -4.83 1.27 -4.58
CA ILE A 69 -4.95 2.69 -4.28
C ILE A 69 -6.31 3.16 -4.79
N GLU A 70 -7.11 3.70 -3.90
CA GLU A 70 -8.43 4.26 -4.20
C GLU A 70 -8.46 5.74 -3.80
N ALA A 71 -9.33 6.50 -4.44
CA ALA A 71 -9.55 7.91 -4.14
C ALA A 71 -10.96 8.10 -3.58
N GLU A 72 -11.05 8.48 -2.31
CA GLU A 72 -12.33 8.81 -1.68
C GLU A 72 -12.60 10.31 -1.78
N PRO A 73 -13.72 10.74 -2.37
CA PRO A 73 -14.09 12.15 -2.38
C PRO A 73 -14.46 12.62 -0.97
N ILE A 74 -14.00 13.81 -0.60
CA ILE A 74 -14.46 14.51 0.60
C ILE A 74 -15.59 15.44 0.16
N TRP A 75 -16.80 15.22 0.68
CA TRP A 75 -17.93 16.12 0.48
C TRP A 75 -18.27 16.90 1.75
N GLU A 76 -18.87 18.08 1.57
CA GLU A 76 -19.45 18.84 2.68
C GLU A 76 -20.64 18.06 3.28
N PRO A 77 -20.74 17.92 4.62
CA PRO A 77 -21.89 17.29 5.26
C PRO A 77 -23.21 17.94 4.82
N GLY A 78 -24.13 17.14 4.29
CA GLY A 78 -25.42 17.63 3.79
C GLY A 78 -25.42 18.19 2.36
N LYS A 79 -24.25 18.27 1.68
CA LYS A 79 -24.16 18.67 0.27
C LYS A 79 -23.22 17.74 -0.52
N PRO A 80 -23.67 16.53 -0.89
CA PRO A 80 -22.84 15.52 -1.54
C PRO A 80 -22.32 15.96 -2.94
N TRP A 81 -22.95 16.96 -3.55
CA TRP A 81 -22.53 17.53 -4.84
C TRP A 81 -21.36 18.51 -4.74
N ASN A 82 -21.02 18.95 -3.51
CA ASN A 82 -19.92 19.89 -3.27
C ASN A 82 -18.67 19.12 -2.83
N ILE A 83 -17.88 18.67 -3.80
CA ILE A 83 -16.62 17.94 -3.56
C ILE A 83 -15.55 18.96 -3.15
N LEU A 84 -15.08 18.85 -1.91
CA LEU A 84 -14.04 19.71 -1.33
C LEU A 84 -12.62 19.22 -1.64
N GLY A 85 -12.48 17.94 -1.99
CA GLY A 85 -11.21 17.32 -2.32
C GLY A 85 -11.33 15.81 -2.41
N GLN A 86 -10.18 15.13 -2.42
CA GLN A 86 -10.09 13.68 -2.40
C GLN A 86 -9.03 13.23 -1.40
N LYS A 87 -9.19 12.03 -0.86
CA LYS A 87 -8.21 11.35 -0.01
C LYS A 87 -7.77 10.06 -0.67
N THR A 88 -6.47 9.84 -0.66
CA THR A 88 -5.88 8.56 -1.05
C THR A 88 -6.13 7.52 0.05
N VAL A 89 -6.65 6.36 -0.35
CA VAL A 89 -6.90 5.21 0.51
C VAL A 89 -6.13 4.02 -0.04
N PHE A 90 -5.35 3.38 0.83
CA PHE A 90 -4.66 2.12 0.54
C PHE A 90 -5.50 0.97 1.06
N VAL A 91 -5.85 0.02 0.20
CA VAL A 91 -6.68 -1.14 0.53
C VAL A 91 -5.86 -2.41 0.35
N LEU A 92 -5.87 -3.33 1.32
CA LEU A 92 -5.21 -4.63 1.16
C LEU A 92 -5.89 -5.45 0.07
N VAL A 93 -5.10 -5.98 -0.86
CA VAL A 93 -5.58 -7.01 -1.78
C VAL A 93 -5.65 -8.30 -0.99
N LYS A 94 -6.87 -8.70 -0.60
CA LYS A 94 -7.10 -10.07 -0.13
C LYS A 94 -6.89 -10.95 -1.36
N GLY A 95 -5.88 -11.81 -1.33
CA GLY A 95 -5.68 -12.78 -2.40
C GLY A 95 -6.98 -13.53 -2.63
N GLU A 96 -7.57 -13.40 -3.81
CA GLU A 96 -8.41 -14.46 -4.33
C GLU A 96 -7.46 -15.66 -4.49
N GLU A 97 -7.61 -16.64 -3.59
CA GLU A 97 -7.13 -17.99 -3.87
C GLU A 97 -7.92 -18.48 -5.08
N GLU A 98 -7.43 -18.20 -6.29
CA GLU A 98 -7.79 -18.95 -7.52
C GLU A 98 -6.94 -20.22 -7.64
#